data_AF-A0A378MGL1-F1
#
_entry.id   AF-A0A378MGL1-F1
#
_cell.length_a   1.000
_cell.length_b   1.000
_cell.length_c   1.000
_cell.angle_alpha   90.00
_cell.angle_beta   90.00
_cell.angle_gamma   90.00
#
_symmetry.space_group_name_H-M   'P 1'
#
loop_
_entity.id
_entity.type
_entity.pdbx_description
1 polymer ?
#
loop_
_entity_poly.entity_id
_entity_poly.type
_entity_poly.pdbx_seq_one_letter_code
_entity_poly.pdbx_strand_id
1 'polypeptide(L)'
;MYLAENKRKQLEVLEQLTDDSLTDTDRTVLQDRLVELENERTKFRLIKQKEEIIRSITLVTNFEYLTAKEIAEIKNKGLNKRDIARYFNVTIGAVGRRFKEEEKKIIFYYNPTQEKLNKKMLLDADV
;
A
#
# COMPACT_ATOMS: atom_id res chain seq x y z
N MET A 1 1.35 13.31 13.48
CA MET A 1 1.61 14.54 12.68
C MET A 1 0.91 14.51 11.32
N TYR A 2 1.12 13.49 10.48
CA TYR A 2 0.54 13.39 9.12
C TYR A 2 -1.00 13.58 9.03
N LEU A 3 -1.76 12.98 9.97
CA LEU A 3 -3.23 13.10 10.01
C LEU A 3 -3.74 14.53 10.29
N ALA A 4 -3.01 15.32 11.07
CA ALA A 4 -3.37 16.70 11.36
C ALA A 4 -3.09 17.61 10.15
N GLU A 5 -2.01 17.32 9.42
CA GLU A 5 -1.63 18.07 8.23
C GLU A 5 -2.57 17.81 7.04
N ASN A 6 -2.99 16.57 6.81
CA ASN A 6 -3.98 16.26 5.78
C ASN A 6 -5.33 16.93 6.07
N LYS A 7 -5.83 16.87 7.32
CA LYS A 7 -7.04 17.61 7.71
C LYS A 7 -6.92 19.11 7.47
N ARG A 8 -5.75 19.70 7.71
CA ARG A 8 -5.51 21.12 7.42
C ARG A 8 -5.61 21.41 5.92
N LYS A 9 -4.99 20.58 5.07
CA LYS A 9 -5.07 20.69 3.61
C LYS A 9 -6.51 20.53 3.09
N GLN A 10 -7.31 19.64 3.68
CA GLN A 10 -8.72 19.49 3.35
C GLN A 10 -9.50 20.77 3.67
N LEU A 11 -9.28 21.37 4.84
CA LEU A 11 -9.89 22.65 5.23
C LEU A 11 -9.49 23.78 4.29
N GLU A 12 -8.20 23.89 3.92
CA GLU A 12 -7.72 24.90 2.97
C GLU A 12 -8.40 24.76 1.58
N VAL A 13 -8.65 23.54 1.11
CA VAL A 13 -9.39 23.29 -0.15
C VAL A 13 -10.87 23.61 -0.01
N LEU A 14 -11.49 23.27 1.13
CA LEU A 14 -12.90 23.59 1.40
C LEU A 14 -13.12 25.11 1.48
N GLU A 15 -12.21 25.87 2.10
CA GLU A 15 -12.25 27.33 2.13
C GLU A 15 -12.17 27.92 0.72
N GLN A 16 -11.26 27.42 -0.13
CA GLN A 16 -11.18 27.86 -1.53
C GLN A 16 -12.48 27.58 -2.29
N LEU A 17 -13.10 26.42 -2.07
CA LEU A 17 -14.38 26.04 -2.71
C LEU A 17 -15.57 26.94 -2.32
N THR A 18 -15.46 27.73 -1.24
CA THR A 18 -16.50 28.71 -0.86
C THR A 18 -16.47 30.01 -1.67
N ASP A 19 -15.44 30.20 -2.51
CA ASP A 19 -15.34 31.38 -3.37
C ASP A 19 -16.34 31.30 -4.54
N ASP A 20 -17.32 32.20 -4.52
CA ASP A 20 -18.36 32.30 -5.55
C ASP A 20 -17.81 32.80 -6.91
N SER A 21 -16.57 33.30 -6.96
CA SER A 21 -15.91 33.73 -8.18
C SER A 21 -15.18 32.62 -8.94
N LEU A 22 -15.14 31.40 -8.39
CA LEU A 22 -14.52 30.23 -9.01
C LEU A 22 -15.16 29.86 -10.34
N THR A 23 -14.32 29.53 -11.31
CA THR A 23 -14.78 28.89 -12.55
C THR A 23 -15.18 27.43 -12.31
N ASP A 24 -16.04 26.88 -13.16
CA ASP A 24 -16.41 25.46 -13.09
C ASP A 24 -15.19 24.53 -13.19
N THR A 25 -14.19 24.91 -13.98
CA THR A 25 -12.94 24.17 -14.14
C THR A 25 -12.14 24.15 -12.84
N ASP A 26 -11.92 25.31 -12.22
CA ASP A 26 -11.15 25.42 -10.98
C ASP A 26 -11.87 24.71 -9.83
N ARG A 27 -13.20 24.81 -9.78
CA ARG A 27 -14.04 24.08 -8.84
C ARG A 27 -13.89 22.57 -8.99
N THR A 28 -13.86 22.07 -10.23
CA THR A 28 -13.65 20.63 -10.49
C THR A 28 -12.28 20.17 -10.01
N VAL A 29 -11.21 20.94 -10.29
CA VAL A 29 -9.84 20.62 -9.83
C VAL A 29 -9.76 20.56 -8.30
N LEU A 30 -10.40 21.50 -7.61
CA LEU A 30 -10.43 21.53 -6.15
C LEU A 30 -11.25 20.36 -5.56
N GLN A 31 -12.36 19.98 -6.20
CA GLN A 31 -13.13 18.80 -5.81
C GLN A 31 -12.33 17.51 -5.98
N ASP A 32 -11.64 17.33 -7.11
CA ASP A 32 -10.75 16.19 -7.33
C ASP A 32 -9.65 16.14 -6.28
N ARG A 33 -9.06 17.30 -5.94
CA ARG A 33 -8.04 17.41 -4.90
C ARG A 33 -8.57 17.04 -3.52
N LEU A 34 -9.80 17.43 -3.19
CA LEU A 34 -10.44 17.06 -1.93
C LEU A 34 -10.64 15.54 -1.87
N VAL A 35 -11.15 14.93 -2.94
CA VAL A 35 -11.32 13.47 -3.06
C VAL A 35 -9.97 12.75 -2.90
N GLU A 36 -8.88 13.26 -3.48
CA GLU A 36 -7.55 12.71 -3.28
C GLU A 36 -7.13 12.73 -1.79
N LEU A 37 -7.31 13.88 -1.13
CA LEU A 37 -6.94 14.08 0.27
C LEU A 37 -7.80 13.23 1.22
N GLU A 38 -9.08 13.04 0.92
CA GLU A 38 -9.96 12.13 1.65
C GLU A 38 -9.48 10.68 1.51
N ASN A 39 -9.11 10.28 0.29
CA ASN A 39 -8.60 8.95 0.00
C ASN A 39 -7.18 8.70 0.54
N GLU A 40 -6.38 9.73 0.82
CA GLU A 40 -5.04 9.57 1.41
C GLU A 40 -5.08 8.88 2.78
N ARG A 41 -6.11 9.13 3.60
CA ARG A 41 -6.26 8.46 4.90
C ARG A 41 -6.47 6.96 4.71
N THR A 42 -7.33 6.57 3.78
CA THR A 42 -7.58 5.16 3.43
C THR A 42 -6.32 4.51 2.88
N LYS A 43 -5.62 5.18 1.96
CA LYS A 43 -4.32 4.71 1.43
C LYS A 43 -3.30 4.52 2.55
N PHE A 44 -3.17 5.47 3.48
CA PHE A 44 -2.23 5.37 4.60
C PHE A 44 -2.57 4.21 5.54
N ARG A 45 -3.86 4.00 5.85
CA ARG A 45 -4.32 2.85 6.66
C ARG A 45 -4.00 1.54 5.98
N LEU A 46 -4.30 1.40 4.69
CA LEU A 46 -3.98 0.21 3.90
C LEU A 46 -2.47 -0.08 3.89
N ILE A 47 -1.65 0.96 3.74
CA ILE A 47 -0.19 0.82 3.81
C ILE A 47 0.23 0.29 5.17
N LYS A 48 -0.27 0.89 6.26
CA LYS A 48 0.05 0.45 7.62
C LYS A 48 -0.36 -0.99 7.88
N GLN A 49 -1.56 -1.37 7.46
CA GLN A 49 -2.05 -2.74 7.58
C GLN A 49 -1.16 -3.73 6.82
N LYS A 50 -0.72 -3.39 5.60
CA LYS A 50 0.23 -4.21 4.84
C LYS A 50 1.59 -4.33 5.54
N GLU A 51 2.10 -3.23 6.09
CA GLU A 51 3.36 -3.25 6.86
C GLU A 51 3.23 -4.14 8.11
N GLU A 52 2.09 -4.11 8.80
CA GLU A 52 1.80 -4.97 9.96
C GLU A 52 1.73 -6.44 9.57
N ILE A 53 1.11 -6.77 8.43
CA ILE A 53 1.10 -8.14 7.90
C ILE A 53 2.54 -8.62 7.66
N ILE A 54 3.39 -7.82 7.01
CA ILE A 54 4.79 -8.20 6.77
C ILE A 54 5.53 -8.39 8.10
N ARG A 55 5.38 -7.47 9.07
CA ARG A 55 5.96 -7.59 10.42
C ARG A 55 5.52 -8.86 11.15
N SER A 56 4.28 -9.31 10.94
CA SER A 56 3.77 -10.53 11.58
C SER A 56 4.38 -11.81 11.03
N ILE A 57 4.91 -11.77 9.79
CA ILE A 57 5.49 -12.92 9.11
C ILE A 57 7.00 -12.98 9.35
N THR A 58 7.67 -11.83 9.33
CA THR A 58 9.12 -11.76 9.38
C THR A 58 9.64 -10.95 10.56
N LEU A 59 10.64 -11.49 11.23
CA LEU A 59 11.36 -10.83 12.31
C LEU A 59 12.58 -10.05 11.79
N VAL A 60 12.94 -10.21 10.51
CA VAL A 60 14.10 -9.54 9.94
C VAL A 60 13.75 -8.13 9.45
N THR A 61 14.69 -7.22 9.62
CA THR A 61 14.57 -5.83 9.15
C THR A 61 15.24 -5.61 7.80
N ASN A 62 16.11 -6.52 7.38
CA ASN A 62 16.81 -6.47 6.09
C ASN A 62 16.22 -7.51 5.13
N PHE A 63 15.85 -7.04 3.94
CA PHE A 63 15.30 -7.82 2.85
C PHE A 63 16.16 -9.03 2.47
N GLU A 64 17.49 -8.92 2.53
CA GLU A 64 18.42 -9.98 2.10
C GLU A 64 18.35 -11.23 2.97
N TYR A 65 17.88 -11.10 4.22
CA TYR A 65 17.73 -12.22 5.15
C TYR A 65 16.36 -12.90 5.07
N LEU A 66 15.45 -12.42 4.23
CA LEU A 66 14.18 -13.10 4.03
C LEU A 66 14.41 -14.48 3.42
N THR A 67 13.80 -15.47 4.04
CA THR A 67 13.74 -16.83 3.52
C THR A 67 12.69 -16.95 2.41
N ALA A 68 12.90 -17.90 1.50
CA ALA A 68 11.91 -18.24 0.48
C ALA A 68 10.52 -18.57 1.05
N LYS A 69 10.46 -19.13 2.26
CA LYS A 69 9.22 -19.44 2.97
C LYS A 69 8.49 -18.16 3.40
N GLU A 70 9.17 -17.22 4.04
CA GLU A 70 8.57 -15.93 4.41
C GLU A 70 8.12 -15.14 3.17
N ILE A 71 8.90 -15.15 2.09
CA ILE A 71 8.51 -14.53 0.82
C ILE A 71 7.20 -15.14 0.30
N ALA A 72 7.08 -16.47 0.31
CA ALA A 72 5.87 -17.16 -0.10
C ALA A 72 4.68 -16.85 0.81
N GLU A 73 4.88 -16.78 2.13
CA GLU A 73 3.84 -16.42 3.09
C GLU A 73 3.33 -15.00 2.88
N ILE A 74 4.22 -14.04 2.62
CA ILE A 74 3.84 -12.65 2.29
C ILE A 74 2.98 -12.63 1.01
N LYS A 75 3.38 -13.39 -0.03
CA LYS A 75 2.56 -13.54 -1.25
C LYS A 75 1.21 -14.18 -0.95
N ASN A 76 1.17 -15.22 -0.12
CA ASN A 76 -0.07 -15.91 0.23
C ASN A 76 -1.05 -14.98 0.96
N LYS A 77 -0.56 -13.93 1.65
CA LYS A 77 -1.40 -12.88 2.23
C LYS A 77 -1.92 -11.84 1.22
N GLY A 78 -1.61 -11.98 -0.07
CA GLY A 78 -2.11 -11.08 -1.12
C GLY A 78 -1.23 -9.86 -1.37
N LEU A 79 -0.04 -9.78 -0.74
CA LEU A 79 0.89 -8.67 -0.89
C LEU A 79 1.78 -8.88 -2.12
N ASN A 80 2.06 -7.79 -2.83
CA ASN A 80 2.84 -7.82 -4.06
C ASN A 80 4.29 -7.35 -3.83
N LYS A 81 5.12 -7.46 -4.88
CA LYS A 81 6.53 -7.05 -4.84
C LYS A 81 6.74 -5.58 -4.47
N ARG A 82 5.79 -4.69 -4.84
CA ARG A 82 5.85 -3.26 -4.50
C ARG A 82 5.59 -3.04 -3.02
N ASP A 83 4.67 -3.79 -2.42
CA ASP A 83 4.40 -3.74 -0.98
C ASP A 83 5.65 -4.18 -0.18
N ILE A 84 6.30 -5.28 -0.60
CA ILE A 84 7.56 -5.77 -0.01
C ILE A 84 8.69 -4.73 -0.18
N ALA A 85 8.88 -4.22 -1.39
CA ALA A 85 9.90 -3.23 -1.71
C ALA A 85 9.75 -1.97 -0.85
N ARG A 86 8.51 -1.51 -0.67
CA ARG A 86 8.18 -0.37 0.19
C ARG A 86 8.54 -0.64 1.64
N TYR A 87 8.15 -1.79 2.17
CA TYR A 87 8.37 -2.13 3.58
C TYR A 87 9.86 -2.19 3.93
N PHE A 88 10.67 -2.84 3.11
CA PHE A 88 12.11 -2.98 3.36
C PHE A 88 12.94 -1.80 2.81
N ASN A 89 12.30 -0.78 2.24
CA ASN A 89 12.96 0.35 1.58
C ASN A 89 14.01 -0.08 0.52
N VAL A 90 13.64 -1.02 -0.33
CA VAL A 90 14.47 -1.53 -1.44
C VAL A 90 13.80 -1.29 -2.78
N THR A 91 14.55 -1.43 -3.87
CA THR A 91 13.97 -1.30 -5.21
C THR A 91 13.12 -2.51 -5.57
N ILE A 92 12.04 -2.29 -6.34
CA ILE A 92 11.22 -3.39 -6.88
C ILE A 92 12.08 -4.35 -7.73
N GLY A 93 13.11 -3.84 -8.39
CA GLY A 93 14.08 -4.64 -9.15
C GLY A 93 14.85 -5.63 -8.28
N ALA A 94 15.31 -5.21 -7.09
CA ALA A 94 15.98 -6.09 -6.13
C ALA A 94 15.06 -7.23 -5.66
N VAL A 95 13.81 -6.89 -5.32
CA VAL A 95 12.79 -7.90 -4.96
C VAL A 95 12.54 -8.85 -6.13
N GLY A 96 12.39 -8.31 -7.34
CA GLY A 96 12.18 -9.09 -8.55
C GLY A 96 13.32 -10.06 -8.85
N ARG A 97 14.56 -9.65 -8.64
CA ARG A 97 15.75 -10.51 -8.80
C ARG A 97 15.74 -11.67 -7.80
N ARG A 98 15.53 -11.37 -6.51
CA ARG A 98 15.46 -12.39 -5.45
C ARG A 98 14.37 -13.42 -5.69
N PHE A 99 13.20 -12.98 -6.16
CA PHE A 99 12.10 -13.89 -6.52
C PHE A 99 12.47 -14.86 -7.64
N LYS A 100 13.31 -14.46 -8.60
CA LYS A 100 13.79 -15.34 -9.67
C LYS A 100 14.85 -16.31 -9.15
N GLU A 101 15.79 -15.82 -8.35
CA GLU A 101 16.85 -16.64 -7.76
C GLU A 101 16.30 -17.75 -6.86
N GLU A 102 15.23 -17.46 -6.11
CA GLU A 102 14.61 -18.41 -5.17
C GLU A 102 13.30 -19.02 -5.67
N GLU A 103 12.96 -18.85 -6.94
CA GLU A 103 11.65 -19.19 -7.51
C GLU A 103 11.18 -20.61 -7.13
N LYS A 104 12.06 -21.61 -7.33
CA LYS A 104 11.76 -23.01 -7.01
C LYS A 104 11.42 -23.23 -5.54
N LYS A 105 12.11 -22.54 -4.64
CA LYS A 105 11.89 -22.64 -3.18
C LYS A 105 10.60 -21.92 -2.80
N ILE A 106 10.32 -20.77 -3.38
CA ILE A 106 9.10 -19.98 -3.14
C ILE A 106 7.87 -20.76 -3.59
N ILE A 107 7.91 -21.36 -4.79
CA ILE A 107 6.78 -22.13 -5.36
C ILE A 107 6.36 -23.27 -4.42
N PHE A 108 7.29 -23.92 -3.74
CA PHE A 108 7.00 -25.01 -2.81
C PHE A 108 6.06 -24.60 -1.66
N TYR A 109 6.14 -23.35 -1.18
CA TYR A 109 5.31 -22.83 -0.08
C TYR A 109 4.16 -21.94 -0.56
N TYR A 110 4.10 -21.66 -1.85
CA TYR A 110 3.18 -20.70 -2.43
C TYR A 110 1.82 -21.34 -2.76
N ASN A 111 0.74 -20.69 -2.34
CA ASN A 111 -0.64 -21.09 -2.60
C ASN A 111 -1.37 -19.98 -3.40
N PRO A 112 -1.52 -20.14 -4.73
CA PRO A 112 -2.13 -19.12 -5.58
C PRO A 112 -3.61 -18.88 -5.29
N THR A 113 -4.33 -19.89 -4.81
CA THR A 113 -5.74 -19.74 -4.44
C THR A 113 -5.88 -18.87 -3.20
N GLN A 114 -5.02 -19.10 -2.20
CA GLN A 114 -4.99 -18.31 -0.98
C GLN A 114 -4.56 -16.86 -1.23
N GLU A 115 -3.56 -16.62 -2.09
CA GLU A 115 -3.18 -15.26 -2.51
C GLU A 115 -4.39 -14.51 -3.08
N LYS A 116 -5.11 -15.11 -4.03
CA LYS A 116 -6.25 -14.47 -4.69
C LYS A 116 -7.35 -14.11 -3.68
N LEU A 117 -7.68 -15.03 -2.77
CA LEU A 117 -8.70 -14.81 -1.74
C LEU A 117 -8.29 -13.66 -0.81
N ASN A 118 -7.08 -13.72 -0.25
CA ASN A 118 -6.60 -12.72 0.69
C ASN A 118 -6.44 -11.34 0.03
N LYS A 119 -5.99 -11.29 -1.22
CA LYS A 119 -5.91 -10.04 -1.99
C LYS A 119 -7.27 -9.38 -2.15
N LYS A 120 -8.32 -10.16 -2.39
CA LYS A 120 -9.69 -9.64 -2.46
C LYS A 120 -10.14 -9.10 -1.11
N MET A 121 -9.96 -9.87 -0.04
CA MET A 121 -10.30 -9.43 1.33
C MET A 121 -9.55 -8.15 1.75
N LEU A 122 -8.29 -7.99 1.32
CA LEU A 122 -7.50 -6.79 1.61
C LEU A 122 -8.02 -5.53 0.91
N LEU A 123 -8.70 -5.69 -0.23
CA LEU A 123 -9.32 -4.59 -0.97
C LEU A 123 -10.72 -4.28 -0.44
N ASP A 124 -11.45 -5.32 -0.03
CA ASP A 124 -12.82 -5.20 0.50
C ASP A 124 -12.84 -4.66 1.95
N ALA A 125 -11.76 -4.83 2.73
CA ALA A 125 -11.67 -4.36 4.12
C ALA A 125 -11.58 -2.82 4.29
N ASP A 126 -11.44 -2.07 3.19
CA ASP A 126 -11.28 -0.60 3.17
C ASP A 126 -12.44 0.12 2.44
N VAL A 127 -13.50 -0.60 2.03
CA VAL A 127 -14.75 -0.03 1.48
C VAL A 127 -15.78 0.16 2.58
#